data_AF-A0A5E4PSW3-F1
#
_entry.id   AF-A0A5E4PSW3-F1
#
_cell.length_a   1.000
_cell.length_b   1.000
_cell.length_c   1.000
_cell.angle_alpha   90.00
_cell.angle_beta   90.00
_cell.angle_gamma   90.00
#
_symmetry.space_group_name_H-M   'P 1'
#
loop_
_entity.id
_entity.type
_entity.pdbx_description
1 polymer ?
#
loop_
_entity_poly.entity_id
_entity_poly.type
_entity_poly.pdbx_seq_one_letter_code
_entity_poly.pdbx_strand_id
1 'polypeptide(L)'
;MVFVLTMLMSRRLTHDSWTSPLTWRLAHHTTSAAADQLVAPRESRGAAAVQHNYEPVMRHALIVSALLAAVHAGPPGRPSLGWGERTFAIVEVNQAATAYNQLVTKRDAADVTVTWNVWTGDPAESSRVLLNGQEFWSGPGSATSAAFKVKKGGRYQMQVELCNSDGCTSSESTEIVVADTDGSHLPPLAFTLDEKHKPFKQTSGKVVGAYFVEWGVYPRKFPVDRIPVPNLTHLLYGFIPICGGDGINDSLKEIEGSFQALQRSCSGREDFKVSIHDPWAALQKPQKGLSSWNEPYKGNFGQLMELKQARPDLKILPSIGGWTLADPFFFFDDQSKRSRFIGSVKDFLQTWKFFDGVDIDWEFPGGKGANPNLGGPKDGEVYVTLMRELREMLDELSAETGRKYELTSAISAGWDKIQVVDYKTAQNYIDHIFLMSYDFKGAWSNDTLGHQTALYAPEWNTKETYTTDFGVQYLLAQGVNPKKIVVGVAMYGRGWTGVHDYQDNNPFTGVATGPCKGTWQDGVVDYREIATEIAQGKWEFHYDAVAQAPYVFRPSTGDLITYDNARSVIEKGKYVRKNYLGGLFAWEIDADNGDILNSMNMALGNLPL
;
A
#
# COMPACT_ATOMS: atom_id res chain seq x y z
N MET A 1 20.38 -34.70 8.42
CA MET A 1 19.53 -35.87 8.12
C MET A 1 18.19 -35.31 7.63
N VAL A 2 17.95 -35.36 6.33
CA VAL A 2 16.96 -34.54 5.61
C VAL A 2 15.70 -35.36 5.36
N PHE A 3 14.52 -34.77 5.58
CA PHE A 3 13.27 -35.26 4.99
C PHE A 3 12.50 -34.10 4.34
N VAL A 4 12.45 -34.16 3.02
CA VAL A 4 11.63 -33.37 2.11
C VAL A 4 10.44 -34.26 1.72
N LEU A 5 9.22 -33.73 1.73
CA LEU A 5 8.05 -34.41 1.17
C LEU A 5 7.46 -33.56 0.05
N THR A 6 7.78 -33.92 -1.19
CA THR A 6 7.18 -33.40 -2.42
C THR A 6 6.14 -34.40 -2.91
N MET A 7 4.91 -33.94 -3.15
CA MET A 7 3.83 -34.76 -3.72
C MET A 7 3.73 -34.45 -5.22
N LEU A 8 4.02 -35.45 -6.06
CA LEU A 8 3.92 -35.40 -7.52
C LEU A 8 2.93 -36.49 -7.97
N MET A 9 1.85 -36.10 -8.65
CA MET A 9 0.99 -37.01 -9.39
C MET A 9 1.59 -37.29 -10.77
N SER A 10 1.75 -38.57 -11.07
CA SER A 10 2.31 -39.14 -12.30
C SER A 10 1.22 -39.39 -13.35
N ARG A 11 1.50 -39.04 -14.61
CA ARG A 11 1.08 -39.84 -15.78
C ARG A 11 2.24 -39.90 -16.78
N ARG A 12 2.65 -41.13 -17.10
CA ARG A 12 3.64 -41.51 -18.12
C ARG A 12 2.96 -41.83 -19.47
N LEU A 13 3.83 -41.94 -20.47
CA LEU A 13 3.75 -42.62 -21.78
C LEU A 13 3.50 -41.62 -22.94
N THR A 14 4.31 -41.51 -24.00
CA THR A 14 5.45 -42.32 -24.51
C THR A 14 6.29 -41.47 -25.47
N HIS A 15 7.56 -41.84 -25.60
CA HIS A 15 8.55 -41.35 -26.58
C HIS A 15 8.11 -41.57 -28.04
N ASP A 16 8.45 -40.62 -28.91
CA ASP A 16 9.17 -40.90 -30.16
C ASP A 16 10.00 -39.69 -30.59
N SER A 17 11.23 -39.96 -31.00
CA SER A 17 12.30 -39.03 -31.39
C SER A 17 12.20 -38.66 -32.89
N TRP A 18 12.86 -37.56 -33.28
CA TRP A 18 13.83 -37.44 -34.41
C TRP A 18 13.90 -36.00 -34.98
N THR A 19 15.02 -35.33 -34.67
CA THR A 19 15.89 -34.48 -35.54
C THR A 19 15.34 -33.29 -36.35
N SER A 20 15.89 -32.10 -36.03
CA SER A 20 16.07 -30.87 -36.86
C SER A 20 17.05 -31.08 -38.05
N PRO A 21 17.35 -30.12 -38.99
CA PRO A 21 17.16 -28.64 -38.96
C PRO A 21 16.86 -27.89 -40.30
N LEU A 22 16.56 -26.57 -40.19
CA LEU A 22 16.94 -25.38 -41.03
C LEU A 22 17.22 -25.58 -42.55
N THR A 23 16.63 -24.87 -43.54
CA THR A 23 16.71 -23.42 -43.83
C THR A 23 16.06 -23.08 -45.20
N TRP A 24 15.65 -21.80 -45.37
CA TRP A 24 15.70 -20.91 -46.58
C TRP A 24 14.40 -20.30 -47.19
N ARG A 25 14.45 -18.95 -47.23
CA ARG A 25 14.03 -17.96 -48.27
C ARG A 25 12.58 -17.42 -48.38
N LEU A 26 12.43 -16.19 -47.87
CA LEU A 26 11.95 -14.93 -48.50
C LEU A 26 11.27 -14.99 -49.89
N ALA A 27 10.12 -14.30 -50.00
CA ALA A 27 9.84 -13.33 -51.08
C ALA A 27 8.63 -12.40 -50.76
N HIS A 28 8.79 -11.14 -51.18
CA HIS A 28 7.90 -9.98 -51.07
C HIS A 28 6.64 -10.05 -51.95
N HIS A 29 5.56 -9.33 -51.59
CA HIS A 29 5.18 -8.07 -52.26
C HIS A 29 3.93 -7.38 -51.68
N THR A 30 4.06 -6.05 -51.63
CA THR A 30 3.16 -4.96 -51.24
C THR A 30 2.33 -4.40 -52.40
N THR A 31 1.26 -3.65 -52.09
CA THR A 31 0.76 -2.35 -52.66
C THR A 31 -0.78 -2.32 -52.50
N SER A 32 -1.52 -1.32 -52.01
CA SER A 32 -1.49 0.15 -51.81
C SER A 32 -2.66 0.79 -52.56
N ALA A 33 -3.39 1.68 -51.87
CA ALA A 33 -4.62 2.34 -52.27
C ALA A 33 -4.40 3.61 -53.14
N ALA A 34 -5.48 4.09 -53.79
CA ALA A 34 -6.11 5.42 -53.56
C ALA A 34 -6.75 6.08 -54.82
N ALA A 35 -7.84 6.84 -54.56
CA ALA A 35 -8.36 8.06 -55.24
C ALA A 35 -9.04 7.94 -56.63
N ASP A 36 -9.98 8.79 -57.09
CA ASP A 36 -10.90 9.80 -56.52
C ASP A 36 -11.87 10.28 -57.65
N GLN A 37 -13.04 10.83 -57.27
CA GLN A 37 -13.85 11.91 -57.91
C GLN A 37 -14.55 11.84 -59.31
N LEU A 38 -15.91 11.84 -59.25
CA LEU A 38 -16.92 12.86 -59.70
C LEU A 38 -17.24 13.25 -61.18
N VAL A 39 -18.56 13.35 -61.42
CA VAL A 39 -19.40 14.23 -62.30
C VAL A 39 -19.91 13.70 -63.67
N ALA A 40 -21.23 13.84 -63.86
CA ALA A 40 -22.10 13.48 -65.00
C ALA A 40 -22.07 14.52 -66.17
N PRO A 41 -22.76 14.33 -67.34
CA PRO A 41 -24.23 14.48 -67.44
C PRO A 41 -24.99 13.70 -68.57
N ARG A 42 -26.30 13.47 -68.31
CA ARG A 42 -27.55 13.56 -69.13
C ARG A 42 -27.71 13.11 -70.61
N GLU A 43 -28.97 12.68 -70.85
CA GLU A 43 -29.81 12.58 -72.08
C GLU A 43 -29.78 11.27 -72.90
N SER A 44 -30.86 10.77 -73.53
CA SER A 44 -32.34 10.92 -73.49
C SER A 44 -32.92 9.94 -74.55
N ARG A 45 -34.26 9.86 -74.66
CA ARG A 45 -35.13 9.07 -75.59
C ARG A 45 -35.63 7.74 -75.01
N GLY A 46 -36.92 7.39 -75.03
CA GLY A 46 -38.09 8.03 -75.63
C GLY A 46 -39.18 6.96 -75.90
N ALA A 47 -40.40 7.43 -76.20
CA ALA A 47 -41.61 6.71 -76.63
C ALA A 47 -42.50 6.13 -75.50
N ALA A 48 -43.83 6.28 -75.51
CA ALA A 48 -44.75 7.06 -76.35
C ALA A 48 -46.09 7.17 -75.59
N ALA A 49 -46.81 8.25 -75.82
CA ALA A 49 -48.15 8.54 -75.31
C ALA A 49 -49.14 8.59 -76.47
N VAL A 50 -50.39 8.13 -76.27
CA VAL A 50 -51.58 8.36 -77.12
C VAL A 50 -52.80 8.01 -76.23
N GLN A 51 -53.92 8.73 -76.09
CA GLN A 51 -54.47 10.03 -76.52
C GLN A 51 -55.70 10.32 -75.64
N HIS A 52 -55.93 11.61 -75.32
CA HIS A 52 -57.19 12.39 -75.34
C HIS A 52 -58.57 11.67 -75.21
N ASN A 53 -59.59 12.15 -74.47
CA ASN A 53 -60.13 13.52 -74.47
C ASN A 53 -61.36 13.70 -73.53
N TYR A 54 -61.62 14.96 -73.17
CA TYR A 54 -62.88 15.64 -72.76
C TYR A 54 -63.52 15.48 -71.35
N GLU A 55 -63.68 16.68 -70.72
CA GLU A 55 -64.42 17.15 -69.53
C GLU A 55 -65.97 16.93 -69.57
N PRO A 56 -66.83 17.48 -68.66
CA PRO A 56 -66.73 17.90 -67.23
C PRO A 56 -67.94 17.42 -66.35
N VAL A 57 -68.02 17.91 -65.10
CA VAL A 57 -69.23 18.36 -64.35
C VAL A 57 -69.62 17.59 -63.05
N MET A 58 -69.77 18.42 -62.00
CA MET A 58 -70.59 18.33 -60.76
C MET A 58 -70.21 17.41 -59.59
N ARG A 59 -69.71 18.09 -58.54
CA ARG A 59 -70.19 18.11 -57.15
C ARG A 59 -70.85 16.82 -56.63
N HIS A 60 -70.12 16.12 -55.78
CA HIS A 60 -70.70 15.47 -54.59
C HIS A 60 -69.84 15.83 -53.38
N ALA A 61 -70.50 16.40 -52.37
CA ALA A 61 -69.92 16.61 -51.05
C ALA A 61 -69.65 15.24 -50.41
N LEU A 62 -68.37 14.95 -50.16
CA LEU A 62 -67.96 13.89 -49.25
C LEU A 62 -67.61 14.54 -47.92
N ILE A 63 -68.45 14.26 -46.95
CA ILE A 63 -68.31 14.62 -45.55
C ILE A 63 -66.96 14.07 -45.06
N VAL A 64 -66.08 14.98 -44.65
CA VAL A 64 -64.88 14.67 -43.89
C VAL A 64 -65.33 14.08 -42.56
N SER A 65 -64.98 12.83 -42.33
CA SER A 65 -64.76 12.29 -40.99
C SER A 65 -63.34 11.76 -40.93
N ALA A 66 -62.38 12.67 -41.10
CA ALA A 66 -61.05 12.47 -40.57
C ALA A 66 -61.20 12.51 -39.06
N LEU A 67 -61.31 11.33 -38.43
CA LEU A 67 -60.83 11.14 -37.08
C LEU A 67 -59.33 11.43 -37.12
N LEU A 68 -58.97 12.71 -37.10
CA LEU A 68 -57.70 13.16 -36.53
C LEU A 68 -57.81 12.82 -35.04
N ALA A 69 -57.56 11.56 -34.71
CA ALA A 69 -56.99 11.27 -33.41
C ALA A 69 -55.72 12.12 -33.39
N ALA A 70 -55.77 13.25 -32.67
CA ALA A 70 -54.56 13.92 -32.24
C ALA A 70 -53.83 12.86 -31.42
N VAL A 71 -52.92 12.14 -32.07
CA VAL A 71 -51.88 11.39 -31.39
C VAL A 71 -51.16 12.48 -30.62
N HIS A 72 -51.54 12.64 -29.35
CA HIS A 72 -50.78 13.46 -28.45
C HIS A 72 -49.45 12.74 -28.37
N ALA A 73 -48.44 13.28 -29.06
CA ALA A 73 -47.08 12.87 -28.86
C ALA A 73 -46.81 13.06 -27.37
N GLY A 74 -46.50 11.96 -26.69
CA GLY A 74 -46.08 11.95 -25.33
C GLY A 74 -44.57 12.22 -25.25
N PRO A 75 -44.05 12.34 -24.02
CA PRO A 75 -42.60 12.31 -23.83
C PRO A 75 -42.03 11.00 -24.41
N PRO A 76 -40.72 10.96 -24.72
CA PRO A 76 -40.14 9.83 -25.41
C PRO A 76 -40.31 8.50 -24.67
N GLY A 77 -40.22 7.40 -25.41
CA GLY A 77 -40.21 6.06 -24.82
C GLY A 77 -39.16 5.90 -23.72
N ARG A 78 -39.50 5.18 -22.65
CA ARG A 78 -38.57 4.97 -21.53
C ARG A 78 -37.35 4.16 -21.98
N PRO A 79 -36.12 4.71 -21.89
CA PRO A 79 -34.93 3.96 -22.26
C PRO A 79 -34.63 2.85 -21.25
N SER A 80 -34.16 1.69 -21.74
CA SER A 80 -33.61 0.61 -20.94
C SER A 80 -32.12 0.53 -21.19
N LEU A 81 -31.31 0.59 -20.13
CA LEU A 81 -29.86 0.45 -20.24
C LEU A 81 -29.50 -0.96 -20.73
N GLY A 82 -28.57 -1.04 -21.68
CA GLY A 82 -28.01 -2.29 -22.17
C GLY A 82 -27.06 -2.93 -21.16
N TRP A 83 -26.79 -4.22 -21.34
CA TRP A 83 -25.75 -4.93 -20.59
C TRP A 83 -24.37 -4.36 -20.92
N GLY A 84 -23.51 -4.22 -19.92
CA GLY A 84 -22.16 -3.70 -20.08
C GLY A 84 -21.40 -3.62 -18.76
N GLU A 85 -20.13 -3.24 -18.84
CA GLU A 85 -19.28 -2.99 -17.67
C GLU A 85 -19.93 -1.93 -16.77
N ARG A 86 -19.82 -2.13 -15.46
CA ARG A 86 -20.34 -1.21 -14.44
C ARG A 86 -19.27 -0.76 -13.46
N THR A 87 -18.08 -1.35 -13.53
CA THR A 87 -16.92 -1.01 -12.72
C THR A 87 -15.84 -0.43 -13.61
N PHE A 88 -15.48 0.82 -13.38
CA PHE A 88 -14.46 1.56 -14.09
C PHE A 88 -13.38 1.98 -13.09
N ALA A 89 -12.20 2.39 -13.58
CA ALA A 89 -11.14 2.86 -12.70
C ALA A 89 -10.39 4.06 -13.32
N ILE A 90 -10.01 5.02 -12.48
CA ILE A 90 -9.14 6.14 -12.84
C ILE A 90 -7.69 5.66 -12.91
N VAL A 91 -7.30 4.81 -11.95
CA VAL A 91 -6.03 4.09 -11.95
C VAL A 91 -6.34 2.63 -12.20
N GLU A 92 -5.95 2.10 -13.35
CA GLU A 92 -6.20 0.70 -13.71
C GLU A 92 -5.08 -0.19 -13.17
N VAL A 93 -5.46 -1.35 -12.64
CA VAL A 93 -4.51 -2.38 -12.18
C VAL A 93 -4.65 -3.63 -13.03
N ASN A 94 -3.55 -4.06 -13.64
CA ASN A 94 -3.48 -5.34 -14.32
C ASN A 94 -3.26 -6.47 -13.30
N GLN A 95 -4.34 -7.21 -13.02
CA GLN A 95 -4.37 -8.29 -12.03
C GLN A 95 -3.45 -9.48 -12.34
N ALA A 96 -2.89 -9.55 -13.55
CA ALA A 96 -1.95 -10.61 -13.97
C ALA A 96 -0.50 -10.12 -14.12
N ALA A 97 -0.25 -8.81 -14.01
CA ALA A 97 1.09 -8.26 -14.20
C ALA A 97 2.00 -8.53 -12.99
N THR A 98 3.27 -8.84 -13.27
CA THR A 98 4.29 -8.99 -12.23
C THR A 98 5.27 -7.82 -12.17
N ALA A 99 5.40 -7.05 -13.25
CA ALA A 99 6.26 -5.87 -13.33
C ALA A 99 5.45 -4.60 -13.06
N TYR A 100 5.97 -3.69 -12.23
CA TYR A 100 5.26 -2.49 -11.80
C TYR A 100 4.84 -1.57 -12.96
N ASN A 101 5.69 -1.44 -13.99
CA ASN A 101 5.36 -0.64 -15.18
C ASN A 101 4.21 -1.23 -16.02
N GLN A 102 3.89 -2.52 -15.85
CA GLN A 102 2.74 -3.19 -16.49
C GLN A 102 1.56 -3.35 -15.52
N LEU A 103 1.80 -3.17 -14.23
CA LEU A 103 0.83 -3.34 -13.16
C LEU A 103 -0.16 -2.19 -13.13
N VAL A 104 0.30 -0.95 -13.33
CA VAL A 104 -0.50 0.25 -13.08
C VAL A 104 -0.57 1.13 -14.33
N THR A 105 -1.78 1.53 -14.71
CA THR A 105 -2.00 2.57 -15.72
C THR A 105 -2.78 3.73 -15.11
N LYS A 106 -2.11 4.88 -14.94
CA LYS A 106 -2.71 6.10 -14.39
C LYS A 106 -3.43 6.90 -15.49
N ARG A 107 -4.66 7.33 -15.24
CA ARG A 107 -5.42 8.25 -16.09
C ARG A 107 -5.91 9.44 -15.29
N ASP A 108 -6.28 10.53 -15.97
CA ASP A 108 -6.89 11.72 -15.34
C ASP A 108 -8.39 11.52 -15.05
N ALA A 109 -9.00 10.50 -15.65
CA ALA A 109 -10.41 10.15 -15.52
C ALA A 109 -10.64 8.70 -15.97
N ALA A 110 -11.70 8.09 -15.44
CA ALA A 110 -12.20 6.82 -15.94
C ALA A 110 -13.03 7.05 -17.22
N ASP A 111 -12.83 6.19 -18.23
CA ASP A 111 -13.63 6.17 -19.45
C ASP A 111 -14.88 5.31 -19.23
N VAL A 112 -16.02 5.96 -19.04
CA VAL A 112 -17.31 5.32 -18.81
C VAL A 112 -18.07 5.18 -20.12
N THR A 113 -18.65 4.02 -20.36
CA THR A 113 -19.51 3.77 -21.52
C THR A 113 -20.87 3.23 -21.07
N VAL A 114 -21.91 3.62 -21.78
CA VAL A 114 -23.27 3.11 -21.57
C VAL A 114 -23.98 2.98 -22.91
N THR A 115 -24.76 1.92 -23.05
CA THR A 115 -25.66 1.69 -24.18
C THR A 115 -27.09 1.64 -23.67
N TRP A 116 -28.07 1.94 -24.52
CA TRP A 116 -29.49 1.84 -24.20
C TRP A 116 -30.33 1.51 -25.41
N ASN A 117 -31.51 0.96 -25.17
CA ASN A 117 -32.54 0.66 -26.16
C ASN A 117 -33.86 1.32 -25.78
N VAL A 118 -34.66 1.68 -26.77
CA VAL A 118 -36.03 2.16 -26.61
C VAL A 118 -36.94 1.26 -27.44
N TRP A 119 -37.90 0.59 -26.81
CA TRP A 119 -38.73 -0.41 -27.49
C TRP A 119 -40.10 0.13 -27.91
N THR A 120 -40.64 1.10 -27.16
CA THR A 120 -41.96 1.68 -27.38
C THR A 120 -41.97 3.14 -26.94
N GLY A 121 -42.72 3.99 -27.66
CA GLY A 121 -42.93 5.41 -27.33
C GLY A 121 -42.46 6.34 -28.45
N ASP A 122 -42.68 7.64 -28.25
CA ASP A 122 -42.32 8.66 -29.23
C ASP A 122 -40.80 8.85 -29.36
N PRO A 123 -40.31 9.29 -30.54
CA PRO A 123 -38.90 9.52 -30.76
C PRO A 123 -38.38 10.66 -29.87
N ALA A 124 -37.15 10.50 -29.39
CA ALA A 124 -36.43 11.55 -28.69
C ALA A 124 -35.76 12.52 -29.67
N GLU A 125 -35.70 13.79 -29.30
CA GLU A 125 -34.92 14.81 -30.01
C GLU A 125 -33.52 14.95 -29.40
N SER A 126 -33.40 14.72 -28.09
CA SER A 126 -32.13 14.75 -27.36
C SER A 126 -32.02 13.59 -26.36
N SER A 127 -30.78 13.23 -26.04
CA SER A 127 -30.44 12.22 -25.05
C SER A 127 -29.38 12.77 -24.09
N ARG A 128 -29.43 12.35 -22.83
CA ARG A 128 -28.49 12.76 -21.77
C ARG A 128 -28.14 11.58 -20.89
N VAL A 129 -26.91 11.55 -20.38
CA VAL A 129 -26.51 10.62 -19.31
C VAL A 129 -26.34 11.42 -18.03
N LEU A 130 -27.03 10.98 -16.99
CA LEU A 130 -27.03 11.57 -15.67
C LEU A 130 -26.33 10.64 -14.68
N LEU A 131 -25.44 11.17 -13.85
CA LEU A 131 -24.91 10.49 -12.66
C LEU A 131 -25.38 11.24 -11.42
N ASN A 132 -26.14 10.58 -10.54
CA ASN A 132 -26.78 11.21 -9.38
C ASN A 132 -27.61 12.46 -9.76
N GLY A 133 -28.26 12.42 -10.92
CA GLY A 133 -29.04 13.55 -11.47
C GLY A 133 -28.24 14.67 -12.13
N GLN A 134 -26.90 14.62 -12.09
CA GLN A 134 -26.04 15.59 -12.78
C GLN A 134 -25.71 15.11 -14.20
N GLU A 135 -25.79 16.00 -15.18
CA GLU A 135 -25.44 15.69 -16.58
C GLU A 135 -23.93 15.51 -16.78
N PHE A 136 -23.54 14.38 -17.38
CA PHE A 136 -22.16 14.06 -17.76
C PHE A 136 -21.96 13.92 -19.28
N TRP A 137 -23.06 13.75 -20.01
CA TRP A 137 -23.04 13.64 -21.47
C TRP A 137 -24.40 14.06 -22.03
N SER A 138 -24.40 14.66 -23.22
CA SER A 138 -25.60 14.99 -24.00
C SER A 138 -25.36 14.71 -25.48
N GLY A 139 -26.39 14.28 -26.20
CA GLY A 139 -26.31 14.02 -27.64
C GLY A 139 -27.67 13.99 -28.33
N PRO A 140 -27.71 13.61 -29.62
CA PRO A 140 -28.96 13.53 -30.37
C PRO A 140 -29.86 12.45 -29.79
N GLY A 141 -31.18 12.61 -29.90
CA GLY A 141 -32.15 11.62 -29.40
C GLY A 141 -32.10 10.26 -30.11
N SER A 142 -31.49 10.20 -31.30
CA SER A 142 -31.19 8.96 -32.02
C SER A 142 -29.99 8.18 -31.49
N ALA A 143 -29.22 8.74 -30.55
CA ALA A 143 -28.10 8.03 -29.95
C ALA A 143 -28.59 6.81 -29.15
N THR A 144 -27.81 5.73 -29.22
CA THR A 144 -28.04 4.49 -28.48
C THR A 144 -26.87 4.14 -27.57
N SER A 145 -25.85 5.00 -27.54
CA SER A 145 -24.69 4.87 -26.68
C SER A 145 -24.05 6.21 -26.36
N ALA A 146 -23.30 6.25 -25.26
CA ALA A 146 -22.51 7.38 -24.84
C ALA A 146 -21.17 6.90 -24.28
N ALA A 147 -20.13 7.69 -24.51
CA ALA A 147 -18.82 7.57 -23.88
C ALA A 147 -18.45 8.92 -23.27
N PHE A 148 -18.06 8.93 -22.00
CA PHE A 148 -17.75 10.14 -21.25
C PHE A 148 -16.74 9.85 -20.14
N LYS A 149 -16.18 10.91 -19.56
CA LYS A 149 -15.11 10.82 -18.56
C LYS A 149 -15.62 11.16 -17.17
N VAL A 150 -15.26 10.35 -16.18
CA VAL A 150 -15.54 10.62 -14.76
C VAL A 150 -14.23 10.80 -14.01
N LYS A 151 -14.02 12.00 -13.45
CA LYS A 151 -12.75 12.43 -12.83
C LYS A 151 -12.64 12.13 -11.33
N LYS A 152 -13.74 11.75 -10.68
CA LYS A 152 -13.79 11.47 -9.25
C LYS A 152 -14.20 10.02 -9.04
N GLY A 153 -13.52 9.34 -8.13
CA GLY A 153 -13.96 8.03 -7.70
C GLY A 153 -15.25 8.11 -6.87
N GLY A 154 -16.00 7.02 -6.84
CA GLY A 154 -17.26 6.92 -6.12
C GLY A 154 -18.23 5.92 -6.72
N ARG A 155 -19.40 5.82 -6.08
CA ARG A 155 -20.55 5.07 -6.58
C ARG A 155 -21.61 6.05 -7.07
N TYR A 156 -22.11 5.83 -8.27
CA TYR A 156 -23.02 6.75 -8.94
C TYR A 156 -24.27 6.02 -9.39
N GLN A 157 -25.42 6.65 -9.19
CA GLN A 157 -26.70 6.23 -9.73
C GLN A 157 -26.83 6.79 -11.15
N MET A 158 -26.60 5.95 -12.15
CA MET A 158 -26.61 6.32 -13.56
C MET A 158 -28.01 6.18 -14.17
N GLN A 159 -28.40 7.18 -14.95
CA GLN A 159 -29.62 7.16 -15.76
C GLN A 159 -29.36 7.70 -17.17
N VAL A 160 -30.10 7.19 -18.14
CA VAL A 160 -30.23 7.81 -19.47
C VAL A 160 -31.57 8.51 -19.52
N GLU A 161 -31.58 9.77 -19.93
CA GLU A 161 -32.77 10.58 -20.10
C GLU A 161 -32.96 10.96 -21.57
N LEU A 162 -34.17 10.75 -22.08
CA LEU A 162 -34.54 11.08 -23.45
C LEU A 162 -35.61 12.17 -23.44
N CYS A 163 -35.42 13.24 -24.21
CA CYS A 163 -36.31 14.39 -24.23
C CYS A 163 -36.78 14.76 -25.64
N ASN A 164 -38.01 15.25 -25.75
CA ASN A 164 -38.59 15.94 -26.91
C ASN A 164 -39.36 17.19 -26.42
N SER A 165 -40.15 17.82 -27.28
CA SER A 165 -40.97 18.99 -26.94
C SER A 165 -42.02 18.73 -25.85
N ASP A 166 -42.46 17.49 -25.68
CA ASP A 166 -43.55 17.09 -24.79
C ASP A 166 -43.06 16.65 -23.40
N GLY A 167 -41.74 16.46 -23.24
CA GLY A 167 -41.10 16.21 -21.96
C GLY A 167 -39.89 15.29 -22.05
N CYS A 168 -39.46 14.79 -20.89
CA CYS A 168 -38.34 13.88 -20.74
C CYS A 168 -38.76 12.59 -20.04
N THR A 169 -38.16 11.47 -20.42
CA THR A 169 -38.33 10.17 -19.77
C THR A 169 -36.97 9.57 -19.44
N SER A 170 -36.77 9.19 -18.18
CA SER A 170 -35.51 8.62 -17.69
C SER A 170 -35.60 7.09 -17.52
N SER A 171 -34.47 6.40 -17.72
CA SER A 171 -34.33 4.97 -17.43
C SER A 171 -34.53 4.68 -15.94
N GLU A 172 -34.67 3.39 -15.61
CA GLU A 172 -34.35 2.95 -14.25
C GLU A 172 -32.92 3.33 -13.89
N SER A 173 -32.69 3.59 -12.61
CA SER A 173 -31.36 3.92 -12.10
C SER A 173 -30.51 2.65 -11.96
N THR A 174 -29.26 2.73 -12.39
CA THR A 174 -28.28 1.64 -12.25
C THR A 174 -27.03 2.15 -11.57
N GLU A 175 -26.59 1.47 -10.52
CA GLU A 175 -25.30 1.81 -9.88
C GLU A 175 -24.14 1.50 -10.83
N ILE A 176 -23.21 2.45 -10.95
CA ILE A 176 -21.87 2.26 -11.49
C ILE A 176 -20.83 2.59 -10.43
N VAL A 177 -19.68 1.93 -10.51
CA VAL A 177 -18.53 2.13 -9.65
C VAL A 177 -17.42 2.77 -10.48
N VAL A 178 -16.89 3.90 -10.03
CA VAL A 178 -15.66 4.49 -10.57
C VAL A 178 -14.61 4.43 -9.47
N ALA A 179 -13.64 3.54 -9.62
CA ALA A 179 -12.60 3.31 -8.65
C ALA A 179 -11.46 4.32 -8.77
N ASP A 180 -10.91 4.70 -7.62
CA ASP A 180 -9.71 5.51 -7.50
C ASP A 180 -8.97 5.12 -6.21
N THR A 181 -7.68 5.41 -6.15
CA THR A 181 -6.78 4.90 -5.11
C THR A 181 -6.89 5.64 -3.78
N ASP A 182 -7.84 6.56 -3.64
CA ASP A 182 -8.24 7.14 -2.36
C ASP A 182 -9.29 6.27 -1.63
N GLY A 183 -9.82 5.23 -2.29
CA GLY A 183 -10.84 4.35 -1.73
C GLY A 183 -12.26 4.89 -1.78
N SER A 184 -12.52 6.01 -2.47
CA SER A 184 -13.84 6.68 -2.53
C SER A 184 -15.01 5.82 -3.04
N HIS A 185 -14.71 4.70 -3.69
CA HIS A 185 -15.67 3.72 -4.19
C HIS A 185 -15.95 2.56 -3.21
N LEU A 186 -15.12 2.43 -2.19
CA LEU A 186 -15.13 1.34 -1.23
C LEU A 186 -15.94 1.70 0.01
N PRO A 187 -16.59 0.72 0.67
CA PRO A 187 -17.13 0.94 1.99
C PRO A 187 -15.99 1.10 3.02
N PRO A 188 -16.28 1.68 4.21
CA PRO A 188 -15.40 1.59 5.36
C PRO A 188 -15.04 0.14 5.70
N LEU A 189 -13.76 -0.14 5.96
CA LEU A 189 -13.29 -1.47 6.36
C LEU A 189 -14.02 -1.95 7.62
N ALA A 190 -14.61 -3.14 7.54
CA ALA A 190 -15.14 -3.85 8.70
C ALA A 190 -14.01 -4.62 9.41
N PHE A 191 -13.35 -3.96 10.37
CA PHE A 191 -12.34 -4.58 11.23
C PHE A 191 -12.96 -5.15 12.53
N THR A 192 -12.31 -6.16 13.10
CA THR A 192 -12.62 -6.67 14.44
C THR A 192 -11.41 -6.52 15.34
N LEU A 193 -11.64 -6.09 16.59
CA LEU A 193 -10.59 -6.17 17.61
C LEU A 193 -10.55 -7.61 18.11
N ASP A 194 -9.54 -8.34 17.65
CA ASP A 194 -9.31 -9.73 18.02
C ASP A 194 -8.39 -9.83 19.25
N GLU A 195 -8.21 -11.07 19.74
CA GLU A 195 -7.28 -11.41 20.82
C GLU A 195 -7.53 -10.60 22.10
N LYS A 196 -6.55 -9.84 22.59
CA LYS A 196 -6.64 -9.03 23.81
C LYS A 196 -6.78 -7.54 23.53
N HIS A 197 -6.92 -7.12 22.27
CA HIS A 197 -7.01 -5.71 21.93
C HIS A 197 -8.25 -5.08 22.58
N LYS A 198 -8.06 -3.94 23.26
CA LYS A 198 -9.14 -3.13 23.81
C LYS A 198 -9.25 -1.84 23.02
N PRO A 199 -10.45 -1.28 22.81
CA PRO A 199 -10.59 -0.04 22.09
C PRO A 199 -10.09 1.15 22.94
N PHE A 200 -9.36 2.08 22.33
CA PHE A 200 -8.90 3.31 22.96
C PHE A 200 -9.31 4.55 22.15
N LYS A 201 -9.63 5.62 22.85
CA LYS A 201 -9.79 6.96 22.27
C LYS A 201 -8.43 7.65 22.21
N GLN A 202 -8.05 8.13 21.03
CA GLN A 202 -6.79 8.83 20.80
C GLN A 202 -6.83 10.27 21.37
N THR A 203 -6.68 10.40 22.70
CA THR A 203 -6.77 11.69 23.43
C THR A 203 -5.43 12.26 23.89
N SER A 204 -4.34 11.48 23.80
CA SER A 204 -3.03 11.86 24.34
C SER A 204 -2.33 12.98 23.56
N GLY A 205 -2.70 13.20 22.29
CA GLY A 205 -1.96 14.08 21.38
C GLY A 205 -0.53 13.59 21.07
N LYS A 206 -0.25 12.30 21.32
CA LYS A 206 1.03 11.64 21.04
C LYS A 206 0.91 10.69 19.87
N VAL A 207 2.03 10.38 19.23
CA VAL A 207 2.11 9.35 18.20
C VAL A 207 1.92 7.96 18.85
N VAL A 208 1.06 7.15 18.24
CA VAL A 208 0.92 5.71 18.49
C VAL A 208 1.01 5.03 17.13
N GLY A 209 2.25 4.67 16.75
CA GLY A 209 2.57 4.09 15.45
C GLY A 209 2.75 2.57 15.50
N ALA A 210 2.56 1.90 14.38
CA ALA A 210 3.00 0.52 14.22
C ALA A 210 3.35 0.21 12.76
N TYR A 211 4.34 -0.66 12.56
CA TYR A 211 4.65 -1.21 11.25
C TYR A 211 3.75 -2.41 10.93
N PHE A 212 3.22 -2.42 9.72
CA PHE A 212 2.56 -3.55 9.08
C PHE A 212 3.43 -4.02 7.92
N VAL A 213 3.71 -5.32 7.87
CA VAL A 213 4.57 -5.89 6.84
C VAL A 213 3.81 -6.51 5.67
N GLU A 214 4.25 -6.20 4.45
CA GLU A 214 3.65 -6.64 3.19
C GLU A 214 3.51 -8.16 3.12
N TRP A 215 4.55 -8.87 3.56
CA TRP A 215 4.60 -10.34 3.55
C TRP A 215 3.83 -11.00 4.71
N GLY A 216 3.28 -10.21 5.65
CA GLY A 216 2.50 -10.69 6.81
C GLY A 216 1.24 -11.46 6.41
N VAL A 217 0.77 -11.28 5.17
CA VAL A 217 -0.42 -11.97 4.64
C VAL A 217 -0.19 -13.44 4.29
N TYR A 218 1.05 -13.91 4.31
CA TYR A 218 1.41 -15.29 3.98
C TYR A 218 1.40 -16.21 5.22
N PRO A 219 2.52 -16.75 5.75
CA PRO A 219 2.44 -17.75 6.83
C PRO A 219 1.97 -17.14 8.16
N ARG A 220 2.23 -15.84 8.37
CA ARG A 220 1.76 -15.07 9.53
C ARG A 220 0.23 -14.88 9.56
N LYS A 221 -0.44 -14.97 8.40
CA LYS A 221 -1.90 -14.83 8.25
C LYS A 221 -2.45 -13.58 8.94
N PHE A 222 -1.76 -12.46 8.74
CA PHE A 222 -2.13 -11.17 9.30
C PHE A 222 -2.42 -10.16 8.18
N PRO A 223 -3.62 -10.20 7.56
CA PRO A 223 -4.07 -9.17 6.63
C PRO A 223 -4.45 -7.88 7.37
N VAL A 224 -4.68 -6.81 6.59
CA VAL A 224 -4.97 -5.46 7.10
C VAL A 224 -6.23 -5.44 7.96
N ASP A 225 -7.23 -6.28 7.70
CA ASP A 225 -8.46 -6.34 8.50
C ASP A 225 -8.28 -6.86 9.93
N ARG A 226 -7.10 -7.40 10.27
CA ARG A 226 -6.72 -7.78 11.64
C ARG A 226 -5.98 -6.69 12.40
N ILE A 227 -5.64 -5.56 11.76
CA ILE A 227 -4.97 -4.47 12.45
C ILE A 227 -5.96 -3.82 13.45
N PRO A 228 -5.57 -3.62 14.72
CA PRO A 228 -6.39 -2.97 15.75
C PRO A 228 -6.47 -1.44 15.57
N VAL A 229 -6.95 -0.97 14.43
CA VAL A 229 -6.80 0.42 13.96
C VAL A 229 -7.35 1.53 14.89
N PRO A 230 -8.44 1.35 15.67
CA PRO A 230 -8.85 2.32 16.70
C PRO A 230 -7.71 2.81 17.60
N ASN A 231 -6.70 1.97 17.78
CA ASN A 231 -5.62 2.16 18.74
C ASN A 231 -4.36 2.80 18.13
N LEU A 232 -4.40 3.21 16.86
CA LEU A 232 -3.27 3.79 16.13
C LEU A 232 -3.56 5.21 15.64
N THR A 233 -2.50 6.02 15.58
CA THR A 233 -2.49 7.31 14.87
C THR A 233 -1.71 7.23 13.56
N HIS A 234 -0.70 6.35 13.50
CA HIS A 234 0.13 6.12 12.31
C HIS A 234 0.24 4.63 12.02
N LEU A 235 0.16 4.26 10.75
CA LEU A 235 0.40 2.93 10.23
C LEU A 235 1.49 3.00 9.16
N LEU A 236 2.61 2.32 9.39
CA LEU A 236 3.75 2.32 8.48
C LEU A 236 3.73 1.02 7.66
N TYR A 237 3.72 1.13 6.33
CA TYR A 237 3.70 0.00 5.42
C TYR A 237 5.13 -0.41 5.05
N GLY A 238 5.60 -1.52 5.65
CA GLY A 238 6.91 -2.11 5.41
C GLY A 238 6.85 -3.20 4.33
N PHE A 239 7.58 -3.14 3.22
CA PHE A 239 8.39 -2.01 2.77
C PHE A 239 8.21 -1.77 1.28
N ILE A 240 8.36 -0.51 0.89
CA ILE A 240 8.43 -0.08 -0.50
C ILE A 240 9.90 -0.14 -0.95
N PRO A 241 10.24 -0.92 -1.99
CA PRO A 241 11.61 -1.08 -2.43
C PRO A 241 12.04 0.02 -3.40
N ILE A 242 13.36 0.18 -3.56
CA ILE A 242 13.97 0.99 -4.62
C ILE A 242 14.56 0.04 -5.67
N CYS A 243 14.19 0.22 -6.94
CA CYS A 243 14.66 -0.63 -8.05
C CYS A 243 16.18 -0.58 -8.21
N GLY A 244 16.77 -1.73 -8.50
CA GLY A 244 18.20 -1.89 -8.72
C GLY A 244 18.60 -3.36 -8.74
N GLY A 245 19.51 -3.72 -9.65
CA GLY A 245 20.04 -5.07 -9.80
C GLY A 245 21.24 -5.37 -8.89
N ASP A 246 22.16 -6.17 -9.42
CA ASP A 246 23.43 -6.50 -8.76
C ASP A 246 24.23 -5.24 -8.41
N GLY A 247 24.80 -5.20 -7.21
CA GLY A 247 25.53 -4.04 -6.70
C GLY A 247 24.65 -2.92 -6.15
N ILE A 248 23.33 -2.95 -6.37
CA ILE A 248 22.39 -1.92 -5.87
C ILE A 248 21.48 -2.47 -4.77
N ASN A 249 21.09 -3.74 -4.83
CA ASN A 249 20.23 -4.41 -3.83
C ASN A 249 20.81 -5.76 -3.40
N ASP A 250 22.11 -5.84 -3.12
CA ASP A 250 22.77 -7.11 -2.80
C ASP A 250 22.28 -7.71 -1.47
N SER A 251 21.91 -6.88 -0.50
CA SER A 251 21.33 -7.33 0.79
C SER A 251 20.08 -8.21 0.64
N LEU A 252 19.32 -8.07 -0.45
CA LEU A 252 18.15 -8.93 -0.70
C LEU A 252 18.50 -10.38 -1.00
N LYS A 253 19.76 -10.67 -1.35
CA LYS A 253 20.22 -12.02 -1.68
C LYS A 253 20.32 -12.93 -0.46
N GLU A 254 20.36 -12.35 0.75
CA GLU A 254 20.32 -13.09 2.02
C GLU A 254 18.95 -13.74 2.29
N ILE A 255 17.89 -13.29 1.60
CA ILE A 255 16.54 -13.85 1.71
C ILE A 255 16.20 -14.59 0.41
N GLU A 256 15.91 -15.89 0.52
CA GLU A 256 15.60 -16.74 -0.63
C GLU A 256 14.46 -16.15 -1.48
N GLY A 257 14.74 -15.97 -2.79
CA GLY A 257 13.76 -15.47 -3.77
C GLY A 257 13.46 -13.97 -3.71
N SER A 258 13.92 -13.26 -2.68
CA SER A 258 13.57 -11.85 -2.43
C SER A 258 14.19 -10.91 -3.46
N PHE A 259 15.48 -11.07 -3.77
CA PHE A 259 16.15 -10.31 -4.83
C PHE A 259 15.47 -10.53 -6.18
N GLN A 260 15.15 -11.78 -6.54
CA GLN A 260 14.50 -12.12 -7.81
C GLN A 260 13.08 -11.58 -7.89
N ALA A 261 12.36 -11.49 -6.77
CA ALA A 261 11.05 -10.83 -6.71
C ALA A 261 11.16 -9.34 -7.06
N LEU A 262 12.14 -8.64 -6.49
CA LEU A 262 12.38 -7.24 -6.84
C LEU A 262 12.76 -7.08 -8.32
N GLN A 263 13.65 -7.94 -8.86
CA GLN A 263 14.02 -7.88 -10.28
C GLN A 263 12.81 -8.08 -11.21
N ARG A 264 11.87 -8.97 -10.86
CA ARG A 264 10.63 -9.16 -11.61
C ARG A 264 9.73 -7.92 -11.55
N SER A 265 9.56 -7.36 -10.35
CA SER A 265 8.78 -6.13 -10.14
C SER A 265 9.35 -4.94 -10.90
N CYS A 266 10.68 -4.80 -10.92
CA CYS A 266 11.39 -3.71 -11.59
C CYS A 266 11.67 -3.98 -13.07
N SER A 267 11.11 -5.04 -13.68
CA SER A 267 11.36 -5.34 -15.09
C SER A 267 10.95 -4.18 -16.01
N GLY A 268 11.92 -3.65 -16.75
CA GLY A 268 11.73 -2.48 -17.62
C GLY A 268 11.57 -1.15 -16.88
N ARG A 269 11.80 -1.13 -15.56
CA ARG A 269 11.79 0.08 -14.72
C ARG A 269 13.23 0.51 -14.44
N GLU A 270 13.46 1.82 -14.51
CA GLU A 270 14.78 2.41 -14.27
C GLU A 270 15.21 2.25 -12.82
N ASP A 271 16.49 1.94 -12.59
CA ASP A 271 17.09 1.86 -11.26
C ASP A 271 16.91 3.17 -10.48
N PHE A 272 16.89 3.07 -9.16
CA PHE A 272 16.66 4.17 -8.21
C PHE A 272 15.24 4.76 -8.26
N LYS A 273 14.27 4.13 -8.91
CA LYS A 273 12.84 4.44 -8.76
C LYS A 273 12.18 3.51 -7.74
N VAL A 274 11.24 4.01 -6.96
CA VAL A 274 10.41 3.15 -6.09
C VAL A 274 9.53 2.19 -6.90
N SER A 275 9.21 1.04 -6.32
CA SER A 275 8.31 0.02 -6.88
C SER A 275 7.42 -0.58 -5.79
N ILE A 276 6.86 -1.77 -6.02
CA ILE A 276 6.22 -2.62 -5.00
C ILE A 276 6.97 -3.96 -4.99
N HIS A 277 7.41 -4.46 -3.84
CA HIS A 277 8.24 -5.67 -3.80
C HIS A 277 7.44 -6.91 -4.23
N ASP A 278 6.25 -7.06 -3.67
CA ASP A 278 5.29 -8.10 -3.99
C ASP A 278 3.95 -7.52 -4.48
N PRO A 279 3.80 -7.28 -5.81
CA PRO A 279 2.55 -6.84 -6.41
C PRO A 279 1.35 -7.72 -6.08
N TRP A 280 1.57 -9.02 -5.85
CA TRP A 280 0.49 -9.94 -5.53
C TRP A 280 -0.08 -9.65 -4.16
N ALA A 281 0.77 -9.63 -3.12
CA ALA A 281 0.34 -9.30 -1.76
C ALA A 281 -0.26 -7.87 -1.67
N ALA A 282 0.37 -6.91 -2.36
CA ALA A 282 -0.06 -5.52 -2.31
C ALA A 282 -1.41 -5.26 -2.98
N LEU A 283 -1.69 -5.82 -4.16
CA LEU A 283 -2.79 -5.34 -5.02
C LEU A 283 -3.69 -6.41 -5.63
N GLN A 284 -3.27 -7.67 -5.66
CA GLN A 284 -3.94 -8.70 -6.48
C GLN A 284 -4.53 -9.84 -5.65
N LYS A 285 -3.90 -10.17 -4.52
CA LYS A 285 -4.36 -11.22 -3.62
C LYS A 285 -5.76 -10.90 -3.10
N PRO A 286 -6.77 -11.77 -3.28
CA PRO A 286 -8.07 -11.58 -2.65
C PRO A 286 -7.95 -11.49 -1.13
N GLN A 287 -8.64 -10.51 -0.56
CA GLN A 287 -8.75 -10.30 0.88
C GLN A 287 -10.21 -10.14 1.28
N LYS A 288 -10.49 -10.09 2.59
CA LYS A 288 -11.84 -9.86 3.12
C LYS A 288 -12.39 -8.55 2.56
N GLY A 289 -13.62 -8.56 2.04
CA GLY A 289 -14.24 -7.41 1.39
C GLY A 289 -13.89 -7.24 -0.10
N LEU A 290 -12.71 -7.71 -0.53
CA LEU A 290 -12.12 -7.43 -1.84
C LEU A 290 -11.79 -8.74 -2.59
N SER A 291 -12.82 -9.55 -2.83
CA SER A 291 -12.68 -10.88 -3.44
C SER A 291 -13.37 -11.04 -4.79
N SER A 292 -14.15 -10.04 -5.21
CA SER A 292 -14.79 -10.02 -6.52
C SER A 292 -13.76 -10.12 -7.64
N TRP A 293 -14.08 -10.86 -8.70
CA TRP A 293 -13.12 -11.09 -9.80
C TRP A 293 -12.74 -9.77 -10.50
N ASN A 294 -13.69 -8.85 -10.61
CA ASN A 294 -13.55 -7.51 -11.21
C ASN A 294 -13.23 -6.40 -10.19
N GLU A 295 -12.83 -6.74 -8.96
CA GLU A 295 -12.40 -5.73 -7.98
C GLU A 295 -11.15 -5.01 -8.50
N PRO A 296 -11.17 -3.67 -8.65
CA PRO A 296 -10.04 -2.93 -9.21
C PRO A 296 -8.79 -3.01 -8.34
N TYR A 297 -8.94 -2.94 -7.02
CA TYR A 297 -7.84 -2.97 -6.05
C TYR A 297 -8.10 -4.02 -4.98
N LYS A 298 -7.21 -5.00 -4.84
CA LYS A 298 -7.27 -6.05 -3.82
C LYS A 298 -6.04 -5.92 -2.90
N GLY A 299 -5.64 -7.03 -2.27
CA GLY A 299 -4.42 -7.10 -1.48
C GLY A 299 -4.41 -6.12 -0.31
N ASN A 300 -3.21 -5.82 0.17
CA ASN A 300 -3.01 -4.88 1.25
C ASN A 300 -3.52 -3.48 0.90
N PHE A 301 -3.20 -2.97 -0.30
CA PHE A 301 -3.52 -1.60 -0.71
C PHE A 301 -5.01 -1.37 -0.80
N GLY A 302 -5.77 -2.33 -1.35
CA GLY A 302 -7.23 -2.24 -1.35
C GLY A 302 -7.80 -2.16 0.07
N GLN A 303 -7.34 -3.00 1.00
CA GLN A 303 -7.80 -2.95 2.38
C GLN A 303 -7.33 -1.68 3.12
N LEU A 304 -6.17 -1.13 2.79
CA LEU A 304 -5.71 0.16 3.32
C LEU A 304 -6.57 1.33 2.82
N MET A 305 -7.08 1.24 1.58
CA MET A 305 -8.07 2.18 1.06
C MET A 305 -9.39 2.07 1.82
N GLU A 306 -9.93 0.85 2.04
CA GLU A 306 -11.10 0.64 2.91
C GLU A 306 -10.84 1.19 4.33
N LEU A 307 -9.60 1.04 4.81
CA LEU A 307 -9.22 1.51 6.13
C LEU A 307 -9.23 3.04 6.24
N LYS A 308 -8.76 3.75 5.22
CA LYS A 308 -8.87 5.22 5.15
C LYS A 308 -10.33 5.67 5.16
N GLN A 309 -11.25 4.92 4.56
CA GLN A 309 -12.68 5.21 4.64
C GLN A 309 -13.23 5.02 6.07
N ALA A 310 -12.74 4.04 6.82
CA ALA A 310 -13.12 3.83 8.22
C ALA A 310 -12.46 4.81 9.19
N ARG A 311 -11.22 5.23 8.92
CA ARG A 311 -10.41 6.09 9.76
C ARG A 311 -9.67 7.17 8.95
N PRO A 312 -10.38 8.24 8.53
CA PRO A 312 -9.78 9.31 7.73
C PRO A 312 -8.62 10.04 8.44
N ASP A 313 -8.62 10.01 9.78
CA ASP A 313 -7.61 10.62 10.65
C ASP A 313 -6.31 9.81 10.78
N LEU A 314 -6.35 8.49 10.53
CA LEU A 314 -5.17 7.64 10.54
C LEU A 314 -4.20 8.07 9.45
N LYS A 315 -2.92 8.21 9.78
CA LYS A 315 -1.84 8.44 8.81
C LYS A 315 -1.29 7.12 8.32
N ILE A 316 -1.37 6.87 7.02
CA ILE A 316 -0.76 5.68 6.41
C ILE A 316 0.47 6.13 5.63
N LEU A 317 1.65 5.65 6.01
CA LEU A 317 2.92 6.04 5.41
C LEU A 317 3.58 4.84 4.71
N PRO A 318 3.99 4.96 3.44
CA PRO A 318 4.84 3.97 2.80
C PRO A 318 6.25 4.11 3.39
N SER A 319 6.77 3.04 3.99
CA SER A 319 8.15 3.02 4.49
C SER A 319 9.08 2.48 3.42
N ILE A 320 10.04 3.30 3.01
CA ILE A 320 11.00 2.98 1.95
C ILE A 320 12.32 2.60 2.59
N GLY A 321 12.78 1.38 2.32
CA GLY A 321 14.02 0.85 2.89
C GLY A 321 13.74 -0.30 3.85
N GLY A 322 14.31 -0.20 5.05
CA GLY A 322 14.44 -1.29 6.01
C GLY A 322 15.70 -2.14 5.75
N TRP A 323 16.01 -3.03 6.70
CA TRP A 323 17.26 -3.80 6.77
C TRP A 323 17.82 -4.30 5.42
N THR A 324 17.01 -4.97 4.59
CA THR A 324 17.49 -5.58 3.33
C THR A 324 17.26 -4.76 2.07
N LEU A 325 16.63 -3.58 2.18
CA LEU A 325 16.24 -2.72 1.06
C LEU A 325 16.89 -1.33 1.14
N ALA A 326 17.82 -1.12 2.07
CA ALA A 326 18.50 0.15 2.29
C ALA A 326 19.73 0.39 1.38
N ASP A 327 20.28 -0.65 0.74
CA ASP A 327 21.46 -0.56 -0.14
C ASP A 327 21.39 0.61 -1.16
N PRO A 328 20.25 0.88 -1.84
CA PRO A 328 20.18 1.94 -2.85
C PRO A 328 20.43 3.35 -2.31
N PHE A 329 20.18 3.62 -1.01
CA PHE A 329 20.40 4.93 -0.42
C PHE A 329 21.87 5.35 -0.43
N PHE A 330 22.80 4.39 -0.34
CA PHE A 330 24.24 4.64 -0.36
C PHE A 330 24.76 5.19 -1.70
N PHE A 331 23.92 5.20 -2.74
CA PHE A 331 24.24 5.76 -4.05
C PHE A 331 23.72 7.19 -4.25
N PHE A 332 23.07 7.78 -3.24
CA PHE A 332 22.45 9.09 -3.35
C PHE A 332 23.41 10.28 -3.13
N ASP A 333 24.72 10.07 -2.98
CA ASP A 333 25.72 11.15 -3.23
C ASP A 333 25.62 11.63 -4.70
N ASP A 334 25.20 10.75 -5.62
CA ASP A 334 24.84 11.13 -6.99
C ASP A 334 23.46 11.78 -7.05
N GLN A 335 23.43 13.08 -7.29
CA GLN A 335 22.21 13.87 -7.42
C GLN A 335 21.27 13.33 -8.50
N SER A 336 21.77 12.77 -9.61
CA SER A 336 20.89 12.26 -10.68
C SER A 336 20.07 11.06 -10.20
N LYS A 337 20.67 10.18 -9.40
CA LYS A 337 20.00 9.03 -8.79
C LYS A 337 19.02 9.48 -7.72
N ARG A 338 19.43 10.41 -6.87
CA ARG A 338 18.58 10.97 -5.80
C ARG A 338 17.36 11.72 -6.34
N SER A 339 17.53 12.57 -7.36
CA SER A 339 16.42 13.27 -8.02
C SER A 339 15.45 12.30 -8.71
N ARG A 340 15.96 11.22 -9.32
CA ARG A 340 15.12 10.17 -9.91
C ARG A 340 14.28 9.45 -8.85
N PHE A 341 14.90 9.14 -7.72
CA PHE A 341 14.20 8.57 -6.56
C PHE A 341 13.08 9.49 -6.10
N ILE A 342 13.38 10.76 -5.80
CA ILE A 342 12.40 11.75 -5.32
C ILE A 342 11.25 11.94 -6.32
N GLY A 343 11.55 12.05 -7.61
CA GLY A 343 10.53 12.14 -8.65
C GLY A 343 9.63 10.90 -8.70
N SER A 344 10.19 9.71 -8.48
CA SER A 344 9.40 8.48 -8.41
C SER A 344 8.54 8.38 -7.14
N VAL A 345 8.99 8.94 -6.00
CA VAL A 345 8.18 9.05 -4.79
C VAL A 345 6.98 9.97 -5.02
N LYS A 346 7.17 11.13 -5.68
CA LYS A 346 6.07 12.03 -6.06
C LYS A 346 5.03 11.29 -6.91
N ASP A 347 5.47 10.59 -7.96
CA ASP A 347 4.60 9.81 -8.84
C ASP A 347 3.88 8.68 -8.08
N PHE A 348 4.57 8.01 -7.15
CA PHE A 348 3.99 6.97 -6.30
C PHE A 348 2.86 7.51 -5.41
N LEU A 349 3.04 8.66 -4.76
CA LEU A 349 2.01 9.28 -3.92
C LEU A 349 0.82 9.84 -4.72
N GLN A 350 1.06 10.32 -5.95
CA GLN A 350 -0.01 10.69 -6.87
C GLN A 350 -0.79 9.47 -7.37
N THR A 351 -0.11 8.32 -7.50
CA THR A 351 -0.72 7.06 -7.94
C THR A 351 -1.51 6.40 -6.81
N TRP A 352 -0.99 6.39 -5.59
CA TRP A 352 -1.57 5.71 -4.43
C TRP A 352 -2.04 6.72 -3.38
N LYS A 353 -3.19 7.34 -3.66
CA LYS A 353 -3.68 8.52 -2.94
C LYS A 353 -3.99 8.26 -1.47
N PHE A 354 -4.22 7.02 -1.05
CA PHE A 354 -4.47 6.66 0.35
C PHE A 354 -3.26 6.89 1.27
N PHE A 355 -2.03 6.98 0.74
CA PHE A 355 -0.84 7.32 1.52
C PHE A 355 -0.78 8.81 1.86
N ASP A 356 -0.37 9.13 3.09
CA ASP A 356 -0.38 10.47 3.70
C ASP A 356 1.01 11.10 3.83
N GLY A 357 2.02 10.57 3.13
CA GLY A 357 3.40 11.02 3.27
C GLY A 357 4.39 9.95 2.83
N VAL A 358 5.60 10.01 3.37
CA VAL A 358 6.64 9.00 3.17
C VAL A 358 7.47 8.83 4.45
N ASP A 359 7.81 7.58 4.76
CA ASP A 359 8.77 7.22 5.79
C ASP A 359 10.06 6.72 5.14
N ILE A 360 11.21 7.24 5.57
CA ILE A 360 12.52 6.83 5.08
C ILE A 360 13.24 6.01 6.12
N ASP A 361 13.51 4.74 5.80
CA ASP A 361 14.19 3.79 6.67
C ASP A 361 15.52 3.37 6.04
N TRP A 362 16.47 4.31 6.02
CA TRP A 362 17.84 4.03 5.57
C TRP A 362 18.62 3.41 6.73
N GLU A 363 18.92 2.12 6.61
CA GLU A 363 19.71 1.35 7.57
C GLU A 363 21.13 1.01 7.07
N PHE A 364 22.19 1.75 7.42
CA PHE A 364 22.21 3.08 8.05
C PHE A 364 23.19 4.01 7.35
N PRO A 365 22.97 5.35 7.36
CA PRO A 365 24.01 6.30 6.99
C PRO A 365 25.32 6.01 7.74
N GLY A 366 26.43 5.86 7.00
CA GLY A 366 27.74 5.50 7.54
C GLY A 366 28.01 3.99 7.59
N GLY A 367 27.08 3.15 7.13
CA GLY A 367 27.22 1.70 7.03
C GLY A 367 26.68 0.95 8.26
N LYS A 368 27.20 -0.26 8.50
CA LYS A 368 26.73 -1.18 9.55
C LYS A 368 25.27 -1.64 9.38
N GLY A 369 24.75 -1.60 8.15
CA GLY A 369 23.51 -2.25 7.75
C GLY A 369 23.74 -3.71 7.34
N ALA A 370 22.80 -4.27 6.60
CA ALA A 370 22.90 -5.65 6.09
C ALA A 370 24.12 -5.88 5.18
N ASN A 371 24.44 -4.91 4.32
CA ASN A 371 25.60 -4.99 3.44
C ASN A 371 26.87 -4.44 4.13
N PRO A 372 27.87 -5.28 4.46
CA PRO A 372 29.09 -4.81 5.13
C PRO A 372 30.00 -3.99 4.21
N ASN A 373 29.74 -3.97 2.89
CA ASN A 373 30.54 -3.24 1.91
C ASN A 373 30.02 -1.83 1.61
N LEU A 374 28.89 -1.43 2.21
CA LEU A 374 28.28 -0.12 2.03
C LEU A 374 28.43 0.74 3.29
N GLY A 375 28.51 2.05 3.08
CA GLY A 375 28.75 3.05 4.12
C GLY A 375 29.89 3.99 3.78
N GLY A 376 29.64 5.29 3.93
CA GLY A 376 30.62 6.33 3.63
C GLY A 376 30.52 7.53 4.58
N PRO A 377 31.61 8.31 4.72
CA PRO A 377 31.63 9.47 5.61
C PRO A 377 30.68 10.59 5.17
N LYS A 378 30.25 10.59 3.89
CA LYS A 378 29.32 11.57 3.32
C LYS A 378 27.85 11.24 3.58
N ASP A 379 27.53 10.01 4.00
CA ASP A 379 26.14 9.55 4.08
C ASP A 379 25.28 10.43 5.00
N GLY A 380 25.87 10.99 6.05
CA GLY A 380 25.20 11.95 6.93
C GLY A 380 24.75 13.23 6.22
N GLU A 381 25.61 13.82 5.38
CA GLU A 381 25.28 15.00 4.57
C GLU A 381 24.25 14.67 3.48
N VAL A 382 24.40 13.50 2.86
CA VAL A 382 23.46 12.99 1.85
C VAL A 382 22.08 12.75 2.46
N TYR A 383 22.00 12.19 3.67
CA TYR A 383 20.76 11.99 4.39
C TYR A 383 20.03 13.32 4.64
N VAL A 384 20.73 14.34 5.14
CA VAL A 384 20.14 15.68 5.36
C VAL A 384 19.64 16.28 4.04
N THR A 385 20.41 16.13 2.97
CA THR A 385 20.04 16.61 1.63
C THR A 385 18.80 15.90 1.10
N LEU A 386 18.74 14.57 1.24
CA LEU A 386 17.59 13.76 0.87
C LEU A 386 16.33 14.20 1.60
N MET A 387 16.39 14.40 2.92
CA MET A 387 15.23 14.84 3.71
C MET A 387 14.73 16.22 3.27
N ARG A 388 15.64 17.16 2.99
CA ARG A 388 15.28 18.49 2.48
C ARG A 388 14.54 18.39 1.14
N GLU A 389 15.12 17.69 0.17
CA GLU A 389 14.57 17.61 -1.18
C GLU A 389 13.25 16.81 -1.21
N LEU A 390 13.09 15.79 -0.35
CA LEU A 390 11.80 15.12 -0.14
C LEU A 390 10.74 16.07 0.43
N ARG A 391 11.09 16.88 1.45
CA ARG A 391 10.16 17.86 2.03
C ARG A 391 9.73 18.90 1.00
N GLU A 392 10.65 19.42 0.20
CA GLU A 392 10.36 20.33 -0.91
C GLU A 392 9.38 19.68 -1.91
N MET A 393 9.63 18.43 -2.31
CA MET A 393 8.73 17.67 -3.19
C MET A 393 7.34 17.48 -2.58
N LEU A 394 7.25 17.17 -1.29
CA LEU A 394 5.96 17.00 -0.60
C LEU A 394 5.20 18.33 -0.43
N ASP A 395 5.91 19.46 -0.30
CA ASP A 395 5.31 20.78 -0.24
C ASP A 395 4.71 21.18 -1.59
N GLU A 396 5.41 20.87 -2.70
CA GLU A 396 4.84 20.99 -4.05
C GLU A 396 3.58 20.13 -4.20
N LEU A 397 3.65 18.85 -3.80
CA LEU A 397 2.51 17.95 -3.88
C LEU A 397 1.33 18.41 -2.99
N SER A 398 1.63 19.02 -1.83
CA SER A 398 0.62 19.64 -0.96
C SER A 398 -0.07 20.80 -1.67
N ALA A 399 0.68 21.65 -2.37
CA ALA A 399 0.12 22.76 -3.15
C ALA A 399 -0.74 22.27 -4.34
N GLU A 400 -0.34 21.19 -5.01
CA GLU A 400 -1.07 20.58 -6.12
C GLU A 400 -2.39 19.92 -5.67
N THR A 401 -2.38 19.24 -4.52
CA THR A 401 -3.50 18.37 -4.10
C THR A 401 -4.37 18.96 -2.99
N GLY A 402 -3.90 20.02 -2.31
CA GLY A 402 -4.55 20.57 -1.11
C GLY A 402 -4.44 19.69 0.13
N ARG A 403 -3.73 18.56 0.06
CA ARG A 403 -3.48 17.65 1.18
C ARG A 403 -2.24 18.07 1.97
N LYS A 404 -2.11 17.55 3.18
CA LYS A 404 -0.86 17.64 3.97
C LYS A 404 -0.17 16.28 3.92
N TYR A 405 1.12 16.29 3.64
CA TYR A 405 1.95 15.09 3.62
C TYR A 405 3.02 15.14 4.71
N GLU A 406 3.17 14.04 5.43
CA GLU A 406 4.21 13.87 6.44
C GLU A 406 5.51 13.33 5.81
N LEU A 407 6.65 13.74 6.35
CA LEU A 407 7.94 13.12 6.10
C LEU A 407 8.48 12.58 7.42
N THR A 408 8.66 11.28 7.51
CA THR A 408 9.22 10.63 8.71
C THR A 408 10.48 9.85 8.36
N SER A 409 11.22 9.46 9.39
CA SER A 409 12.33 8.52 9.21
C SER A 409 12.53 7.65 10.44
N ALA A 410 12.72 6.36 10.21
CA ALA A 410 13.22 5.42 11.20
C ALA A 410 14.76 5.46 11.24
N ILE A 411 15.31 5.49 12.45
CA ILE A 411 16.75 5.62 12.69
C ILE A 411 17.21 4.67 13.79
N SER A 412 18.46 4.20 13.69
CA SER A 412 19.10 3.42 14.77
C SER A 412 19.14 4.20 16.09
N ALA A 413 18.96 3.49 17.21
CA ALA A 413 19.15 4.03 18.55
C ALA A 413 20.59 3.95 19.09
N GLY A 414 21.52 3.31 18.38
CA GLY A 414 22.94 3.28 18.73
C GLY A 414 23.61 4.64 18.52
N TRP A 415 24.25 5.17 19.58
CA TRP A 415 24.92 6.49 19.55
C TRP A 415 25.95 6.61 18.44
N ASP A 416 26.63 5.50 18.13
CA ASP A 416 27.70 5.43 17.14
C ASP A 416 27.19 5.60 15.70
N LYS A 417 25.88 5.38 15.48
CA LYS A 417 25.18 5.64 14.22
C LYS A 417 24.47 6.99 14.25
N ILE A 418 23.88 7.38 15.39
CA ILE A 418 23.23 8.69 15.55
C ILE A 418 24.23 9.83 15.31
N GLN A 419 25.49 9.69 15.73
CA GLN A 419 26.53 10.71 15.53
C GLN A 419 26.90 10.97 14.06
N VAL A 420 26.56 10.06 13.13
CA VAL A 420 26.93 10.19 11.72
C VAL A 420 26.10 11.28 11.03
N VAL A 421 24.86 11.47 11.48
CA VAL A 421 23.89 12.39 10.85
C VAL A 421 23.70 13.62 11.72
N ASP A 422 23.67 14.79 11.10
CA ASP A 422 23.26 16.04 11.76
C ASP A 422 21.73 16.10 11.88
N TYR A 423 21.17 15.44 12.90
CA TYR A 423 19.73 15.47 13.15
C TYR A 423 19.23 16.84 13.62
N LYS A 424 20.11 17.72 14.12
CA LYS A 424 19.75 19.10 14.44
C LYS A 424 19.29 19.85 13.18
N THR A 425 19.93 19.59 12.04
CA THR A 425 19.54 20.15 10.75
C THR A 425 18.44 19.32 10.09
N ALA A 426 18.55 17.98 10.07
CA ALA A 426 17.58 17.12 9.41
C ALA A 426 16.16 17.28 9.96
N GLN A 427 16.01 17.49 11.27
CA GLN A 427 14.70 17.64 11.91
C GLN A 427 13.87 18.79 11.32
N ASN A 428 14.45 19.78 10.63
CA ASN A 428 13.67 20.88 10.05
C ASN A 428 12.74 20.40 8.93
N TYR A 429 13.01 19.22 8.36
CA TYR A 429 12.28 18.65 7.24
C TYR A 429 11.39 17.46 7.65
N ILE A 430 11.64 16.88 8.82
CA ILE A 430 11.02 15.62 9.29
C ILE A 430 9.94 15.93 10.33
N ASP A 431 8.75 15.37 10.20
CA ASP A 431 7.66 15.46 11.19
C ASP A 431 7.95 14.60 12.43
N HIS A 432 8.32 13.34 12.21
CA HIS A 432 8.61 12.35 13.26
C HIS A 432 9.88 11.53 12.97
N ILE A 433 10.68 11.32 14.00
CA ILE A 433 11.87 10.46 14.02
C ILE A 433 11.50 9.23 14.82
N PHE A 434 11.36 8.09 14.14
CA PHE A 434 11.10 6.80 14.75
C PHE A 434 12.41 6.18 15.24
N LEU A 435 12.72 6.39 16.53
CA LEU A 435 13.94 5.88 17.14
C LEU A 435 13.81 4.38 17.41
N MET A 436 14.47 3.56 16.60
CA MET A 436 14.47 2.09 16.69
C MET A 436 15.24 1.61 17.94
N SER A 437 14.64 1.84 19.11
CA SER A 437 15.21 1.51 20.41
C SER A 437 14.93 0.06 20.80
N TYR A 438 15.29 -0.84 19.90
CA TYR A 438 15.26 -2.29 19.97
C TYR A 438 16.46 -2.83 19.18
N ASP A 439 16.62 -4.16 19.12
CA ASP A 439 17.76 -4.81 18.45
C ASP A 439 19.14 -4.41 19.00
N PHE A 440 19.19 -4.01 20.28
CA PHE A 440 20.45 -3.69 20.95
C PHE A 440 21.37 -4.90 21.12
N LYS A 441 20.77 -6.09 21.22
CA LYS A 441 21.41 -7.39 21.44
C LYS A 441 20.60 -8.49 20.75
N GLY A 442 21.27 -9.53 20.29
CA GLY A 442 20.62 -10.65 19.61
C GLY A 442 21.60 -11.74 19.19
N ALA A 443 21.06 -12.80 18.58
CA ALA A 443 21.78 -14.02 18.24
C ALA A 443 22.89 -13.89 17.18
N TRP A 444 23.14 -12.69 16.64
CA TRP A 444 24.32 -12.41 15.82
C TRP A 444 25.63 -12.44 16.62
N SER A 445 25.56 -12.38 17.96
CA SER A 445 26.70 -12.59 18.85
C SER A 445 26.32 -13.58 19.96
N ASN A 446 27.17 -14.57 20.18
CA ASN A 446 27.00 -15.59 21.21
C ASN A 446 27.78 -15.27 22.51
N ASP A 447 28.59 -14.21 22.51
CA ASP A 447 29.47 -13.79 23.60
C ASP A 447 29.09 -12.44 24.20
N THR A 448 28.20 -11.69 23.55
CA THR A 448 27.69 -10.39 24.02
C THR A 448 26.18 -10.46 24.20
N LEU A 449 25.76 -11.13 25.27
CA LEU A 449 24.35 -11.21 25.66
C LEU A 449 23.90 -9.91 26.35
N GLY A 450 22.60 -9.62 26.31
CA GLY A 450 22.02 -8.50 27.05
C GLY A 450 20.58 -8.22 26.64
N HIS A 451 20.00 -7.14 27.16
CA HIS A 451 18.63 -6.75 26.84
C HIS A 451 18.53 -6.15 25.44
N GLN A 452 17.58 -6.63 24.63
CA GLN A 452 17.46 -6.19 23.23
C GLN A 452 16.74 -4.84 23.08
N THR A 453 15.96 -4.41 24.08
CA THR A 453 15.14 -3.18 23.97
C THR A 453 14.96 -2.43 25.31
N ALA A 454 15.94 -2.53 26.21
CA ALA A 454 15.88 -1.93 27.53
C ALA A 454 15.80 -0.39 27.51
N LEU A 455 15.10 0.17 28.50
CA LEU A 455 15.00 1.61 28.69
C LEU A 455 16.32 2.20 29.22
N TYR A 456 16.92 1.54 30.22
CA TYR A 456 18.16 1.96 30.89
C TYR A 456 19.20 0.84 30.90
N ALA A 457 20.44 1.18 31.25
CA ALA A 457 21.52 0.20 31.43
C ALA A 457 21.21 -0.73 32.62
N PRO A 458 21.48 -2.03 32.50
CA PRO A 458 21.28 -2.96 33.61
C PRO A 458 22.34 -2.79 34.71
N GLU A 459 22.02 -3.21 35.94
CA GLU A 459 22.91 -3.06 37.10
C GLU A 459 24.26 -3.76 36.92
N TRP A 460 24.26 -4.93 36.29
CA TRP A 460 25.46 -5.72 36.01
C TRP A 460 26.34 -5.14 34.89
N ASN A 461 25.84 -4.17 34.12
CA ASN A 461 26.61 -3.45 33.10
C ASN A 461 26.13 -1.99 32.99
N THR A 462 26.47 -1.18 33.99
CA THR A 462 26.05 0.24 34.08
C THR A 462 26.62 1.14 32.97
N LYS A 463 27.56 0.63 32.17
CA LYS A 463 28.17 1.34 31.03
C LYS A 463 27.57 0.96 29.68
N GLU A 464 26.51 0.15 29.66
CA GLU A 464 25.78 -0.16 28.42
C GLU A 464 25.26 1.13 27.78
N THR A 465 25.64 1.36 26.52
CA THR A 465 25.26 2.56 25.77
C THR A 465 24.14 2.29 24.77
N TYR A 466 23.88 1.02 24.45
CA TYR A 466 22.76 0.61 23.61
C TYR A 466 21.52 0.44 24.49
N THR A 467 20.90 1.57 24.83
CA THR A 467 19.66 1.68 25.63
C THR A 467 18.79 2.77 25.03
N THR A 468 17.46 2.70 25.26
CA THR A 468 16.55 3.76 24.80
C THR A 468 16.95 5.13 25.36
N ASP A 469 17.26 5.21 26.66
CA ASP A 469 17.61 6.48 27.30
C ASP A 469 18.85 7.11 26.67
N PHE A 470 19.93 6.33 26.47
CA PHE A 470 21.16 6.87 25.89
C PHE A 470 20.94 7.40 24.47
N GLY A 471 20.21 6.66 23.62
CA GLY A 471 19.88 7.10 22.27
C GLY A 471 19.03 8.38 22.24
N VAL A 472 18.03 8.47 23.12
CA VAL A 472 17.21 9.69 23.27
C VAL A 472 18.06 10.86 23.74
N GLN A 473 18.85 10.69 24.80
CA GLN A 473 19.70 11.76 25.33
C GLN A 473 20.73 12.22 24.31
N TYR A 474 21.24 11.33 23.45
CA TYR A 474 22.17 11.70 22.39
C TYR A 474 21.51 12.61 21.32
N LEU A 475 20.29 12.28 20.88
CA LEU A 475 19.52 13.15 19.98
C LEU A 475 19.20 14.51 20.62
N LEU A 476 18.80 14.50 21.89
CA LEU A 476 18.55 15.74 22.64
C LEU A 476 19.82 16.58 22.78
N ALA A 477 20.98 15.96 23.02
CA ALA A 477 22.27 16.63 23.09
C ALA A 477 22.70 17.25 21.75
N GLN A 478 22.31 16.64 20.61
CA GLN A 478 22.46 17.28 19.30
C GLN A 478 21.51 18.48 19.09
N GLY A 479 20.46 18.62 19.90
CA GLY A 479 19.47 19.70 19.79
C GLY A 479 18.21 19.31 19.01
N VAL A 480 17.92 18.01 18.89
CA VAL A 480 16.66 17.53 18.33
C VAL A 480 15.50 17.89 19.26
N ASN A 481 14.42 18.43 18.70
CA ASN A 481 13.22 18.73 19.45
C ASN A 481 12.61 17.44 20.02
N PRO A 482 12.41 17.32 21.34
CA PRO A 482 11.88 16.10 21.96
C PRO A 482 10.56 15.63 21.32
N LYS A 483 9.69 16.55 20.90
CA LYS A 483 8.39 16.23 20.29
C LYS A 483 8.49 15.47 18.96
N LYS A 484 9.65 15.48 18.30
CA LYS A 484 9.89 14.72 17.07
C LYS A 484 10.35 13.29 17.34
N ILE A 485 10.88 13.00 18.52
CA ILE A 485 11.42 11.68 18.86
C ILE A 485 10.28 10.75 19.28
N VAL A 486 10.07 9.66 18.54
CA VAL A 486 9.07 8.63 18.83
C VAL A 486 9.82 7.35 19.22
N VAL A 487 9.59 6.86 20.44
CA VAL A 487 10.36 5.75 21.02
C VAL A 487 9.84 4.39 20.52
N GLY A 488 10.77 3.50 20.17
CA GLY A 488 10.47 2.16 19.66
C GLY A 488 10.09 1.14 20.74
N VAL A 489 9.11 0.30 20.39
CA VAL A 489 8.63 -0.84 21.17
C VAL A 489 8.75 -2.11 20.33
N ALA A 490 9.33 -3.17 20.89
CA ALA A 490 9.44 -4.46 20.21
C ALA A 490 8.22 -5.34 20.51
N MET A 491 7.45 -5.72 19.50
CA MET A 491 6.40 -6.74 19.59
C MET A 491 6.95 -8.17 19.39
N TYR A 492 8.25 -8.34 19.62
CA TYR A 492 8.98 -9.60 19.51
C TYR A 492 10.09 -9.65 20.57
N GLY A 493 10.62 -10.84 20.80
CA GLY A 493 11.83 -11.09 21.56
C GLY A 493 12.98 -11.52 20.67
N ARG A 494 14.20 -11.23 21.11
CA ARG A 494 15.43 -11.83 20.58
C ARG A 494 16.00 -12.79 21.60
N GLY A 495 16.54 -13.91 21.13
CA GLY A 495 17.00 -14.92 22.05
C GLY A 495 18.07 -15.86 21.54
N TRP A 496 18.64 -16.56 22.50
CA TRP A 496 19.73 -17.52 22.34
C TRP A 496 19.35 -18.86 22.93
N THR A 497 20.06 -19.91 22.52
CA THR A 497 19.97 -21.25 23.11
C THR A 497 21.31 -21.73 23.63
N GLY A 498 21.27 -22.67 24.57
CA GLY A 498 22.46 -23.22 25.20
C GLY A 498 23.26 -22.15 25.95
N VAL A 499 22.62 -21.19 26.61
CA VAL A 499 23.30 -20.23 27.49
C VAL A 499 23.89 -20.97 28.69
N HIS A 500 25.20 -20.83 28.88
CA HIS A 500 26.00 -21.49 29.91
C HIS A 500 27.09 -20.56 30.45
N ASP A 501 27.83 -21.03 31.46
CA ASP A 501 28.95 -20.32 32.10
C ASP A 501 28.60 -18.93 32.66
N TYR A 502 27.33 -18.67 32.96
CA TYR A 502 26.87 -17.42 33.57
C TYR A 502 27.16 -17.37 35.07
N GLN A 503 27.37 -16.17 35.59
CA GLN A 503 27.62 -15.89 37.01
C GLN A 503 26.41 -15.20 37.66
N ASP A 504 26.37 -15.23 39.00
CA ASP A 504 25.38 -14.52 39.83
C ASP A 504 23.91 -14.78 39.46
N ASN A 505 23.61 -15.98 38.92
CA ASN A 505 22.30 -16.37 38.39
C ASN A 505 21.76 -15.39 37.32
N ASN A 506 22.64 -14.68 36.62
CA ASN A 506 22.29 -13.76 35.56
C ASN A 506 22.70 -14.33 34.21
N PRO A 507 21.77 -14.88 33.40
CA PRO A 507 22.10 -15.56 32.15
C PRO A 507 22.77 -14.63 31.11
N PHE A 508 22.63 -13.31 31.24
CA PHE A 508 23.32 -12.36 30.35
C PHE A 508 24.84 -12.25 30.57
N THR A 509 25.38 -12.82 31.66
CA THR A 509 26.83 -12.84 31.92
C THR A 509 27.53 -14.07 31.33
N GLY A 510 26.76 -15.01 30.78
CA GLY A 510 27.27 -16.22 30.16
C GLY A 510 27.54 -16.06 28.67
N VAL A 511 27.65 -17.21 28.01
CA VAL A 511 27.79 -17.33 26.55
C VAL A 511 26.76 -18.31 26.00
N ALA A 512 26.38 -18.16 24.74
CA ALA A 512 25.41 -18.99 24.05
C ALA A 512 26.05 -19.92 23.01
N THR A 513 25.28 -20.90 22.53
CA THR A 513 25.70 -21.78 21.42
C THR A 513 25.08 -21.43 20.08
N GLY A 514 24.07 -20.55 20.07
CA GLY A 514 23.38 -20.12 18.86
C GLY A 514 22.04 -19.43 19.12
N PRO A 515 21.28 -19.12 18.06
CA PRO A 515 19.96 -18.53 18.18
C PRO A 515 18.98 -19.48 18.87
N CYS A 516 18.04 -18.93 19.65
CA CYS A 516 16.89 -19.70 20.10
C CYS A 516 16.04 -20.11 18.89
N LYS A 517 15.25 -21.18 19.02
CA LYS A 517 14.23 -21.48 18.03
C LYS A 517 13.25 -20.31 17.95
N GLY A 518 13.01 -19.81 16.74
CA GLY A 518 12.10 -18.69 16.52
C GLY A 518 10.71 -19.08 16.02
N THR A 519 9.81 -18.11 15.97
CA THR A 519 8.44 -18.29 15.43
C THR A 519 8.47 -18.43 13.91
N TRP A 520 9.19 -17.53 13.25
CA TRP A 520 9.32 -17.47 11.78
C TRP A 520 10.76 -17.56 11.29
N GLN A 521 11.70 -17.08 12.11
CA GLN A 521 13.14 -17.12 11.86
C GLN A 521 13.86 -17.34 13.18
N ASP A 522 14.92 -18.15 13.16
CA ASP A 522 15.68 -18.45 14.38
C ASP A 522 16.26 -17.17 15.01
N GLY A 523 16.24 -17.11 16.34
CA GLY A 523 16.69 -16.00 17.15
C GLY A 523 15.66 -14.89 17.36
N VAL A 524 14.46 -15.01 16.77
CA VAL A 524 13.35 -14.06 16.94
C VAL A 524 12.04 -14.79 17.25
N VAL A 525 11.37 -14.38 18.33
CA VAL A 525 10.10 -14.98 18.77
C VAL A 525 9.02 -13.91 18.88
N ASP A 526 7.85 -14.13 18.31
CA ASP A 526 6.72 -13.20 18.41
C ASP A 526 6.31 -13.02 19.88
N TYR A 527 5.95 -11.80 20.28
CA TYR A 527 5.46 -11.55 21.64
C TYR A 527 4.26 -12.43 21.99
N ARG A 528 3.35 -12.67 21.04
CA ARG A 528 2.21 -13.59 21.20
C ARG A 528 2.65 -14.99 21.65
N GLU A 529 3.71 -15.53 21.06
CA GLU A 529 4.23 -16.85 21.41
C GLU A 529 4.89 -16.83 22.78
N ILE A 530 5.75 -15.83 23.06
CA ILE A 530 6.38 -15.64 24.38
C ILE A 530 5.31 -15.61 25.49
N ALA A 531 4.26 -14.79 25.33
CA ALA A 531 3.18 -14.67 26.31
C ALA A 531 2.41 -15.98 26.49
N THR A 532 2.18 -16.73 25.41
CA THR A 532 1.52 -18.04 25.44
C THR A 532 2.36 -19.06 26.20
N GLU A 533 3.66 -19.12 25.95
CA GLU A 533 4.54 -20.07 26.60
C GLU A 533 4.78 -19.76 28.08
N ILE A 534 4.82 -18.48 28.46
CA ILE A 534 4.86 -18.06 29.88
C ILE A 534 3.60 -18.56 30.59
N ALA A 535 2.41 -18.38 30.01
CA ALA A 535 1.16 -18.84 30.59
C ALA A 535 1.09 -20.38 30.73
N GLN A 536 1.86 -21.12 29.93
CA GLN A 536 2.02 -22.57 30.01
C GLN A 536 3.06 -23.03 31.04
N GLY A 537 3.76 -22.11 31.73
CA GLY A 537 4.78 -22.43 32.72
C GLY A 537 6.09 -22.97 32.12
N LYS A 538 6.36 -22.70 30.83
CA LYS A 538 7.56 -23.20 30.13
C LYS A 538 8.83 -22.39 30.39
N TRP A 539 8.72 -21.28 31.10
CA TRP A 539 9.75 -20.26 31.25
C TRP A 539 9.82 -19.76 32.69
N GLU A 540 11.04 -19.51 33.16
CA GLU A 540 11.28 -18.65 34.31
C GLU A 540 11.19 -17.20 33.84
N PHE A 541 10.22 -16.45 34.38
CA PHE A 541 10.02 -15.05 34.04
C PHE A 541 10.80 -14.14 35.00
N HIS A 542 11.54 -13.19 34.42
CA HIS A 542 12.30 -12.20 35.15
C HIS A 542 12.00 -10.79 34.64
N TYR A 543 12.09 -9.81 35.54
CA TYR A 543 11.99 -8.39 35.21
C TYR A 543 13.13 -7.62 35.84
N ASP A 544 14.02 -7.08 35.00
CA ASP A 544 15.08 -6.18 35.43
C ASP A 544 14.47 -4.80 35.71
N ALA A 545 14.30 -4.48 37.00
CA ALA A 545 13.70 -3.23 37.45
C ALA A 545 14.63 -2.02 37.31
N VAL A 546 15.93 -2.21 37.06
CA VAL A 546 16.88 -1.11 36.80
C VAL A 546 16.81 -0.75 35.32
N ALA A 547 16.94 -1.75 34.45
CA ALA A 547 16.87 -1.58 32.99
C ALA A 547 15.43 -1.32 32.46
N GLN A 548 14.41 -1.61 33.28
CA GLN A 548 12.99 -1.71 32.90
C GLN A 548 12.77 -2.69 31.74
N ALA A 549 13.35 -3.89 31.82
CA ALA A 549 13.36 -4.88 30.74
C ALA A 549 12.99 -6.28 31.24
N PRO A 550 12.00 -6.96 30.63
CA PRO A 550 11.72 -8.35 30.90
C PRO A 550 12.65 -9.28 30.13
N TYR A 551 12.83 -10.48 30.67
CA TYR A 551 13.38 -11.61 29.94
C TYR A 551 12.79 -12.92 30.48
N VAL A 552 12.87 -13.96 29.67
CA VAL A 552 12.54 -15.32 30.08
C VAL A 552 13.75 -16.22 29.90
N PHE A 553 13.92 -17.16 30.82
CA PHE A 553 15.01 -18.12 30.81
C PHE A 553 14.49 -19.54 31.03
N ARG A 554 15.08 -20.51 30.35
CA ARG A 554 14.81 -21.94 30.55
C ARG A 554 16.13 -22.64 30.90
N PRO A 555 16.43 -22.86 32.19
CA PRO A 555 17.72 -23.40 32.62
C PRO A 555 18.05 -24.78 32.01
N SER A 556 17.04 -25.61 31.75
CA SER A 556 17.24 -26.97 31.21
C SER A 556 17.82 -27.00 29.80
N THR A 557 17.57 -25.98 28.99
CA THR A 557 18.05 -25.86 27.60
C THR A 557 19.00 -24.67 27.41
N GLY A 558 19.09 -23.78 28.39
CA GLY A 558 19.78 -22.51 28.25
C GLY A 558 19.09 -21.58 27.26
N ASP A 559 17.78 -21.73 27.02
CA ASP A 559 17.06 -20.76 26.18
C ASP A 559 16.89 -19.45 26.95
N LEU A 560 17.27 -18.33 26.35
CA LEU A 560 17.17 -16.99 26.92
C LEU A 560 16.51 -16.07 25.89
N ILE A 561 15.41 -15.40 26.25
CA ILE A 561 14.73 -14.43 25.37
C ILE A 561 14.54 -13.12 26.12
N THR A 562 15.03 -12.02 25.55
CA THR A 562 14.78 -10.64 25.99
C THR A 562 13.79 -9.99 25.03
N TYR A 563 12.84 -9.21 25.55
CA TYR A 563 11.70 -8.71 24.80
C TYR A 563 11.10 -7.47 25.48
N ASP A 564 10.03 -6.92 24.91
CA ASP A 564 9.19 -5.93 25.57
C ASP A 564 7.91 -6.59 26.09
N ASN A 565 7.45 -6.24 27.30
CA ASN A 565 6.16 -6.66 27.83
C ASN A 565 5.31 -5.45 28.23
N ALA A 566 4.07 -5.69 28.68
CA ALA A 566 3.19 -4.63 29.13
C ALA A 566 3.85 -3.67 30.15
N ARG A 567 4.65 -4.19 31.08
CA ARG A 567 5.31 -3.37 32.11
C ARG A 567 6.42 -2.49 31.52
N SER A 568 7.36 -3.02 30.74
CA SER A 568 8.42 -2.22 30.12
C SER A 568 7.85 -1.16 29.17
N VAL A 569 6.80 -1.50 28.43
CA VAL A 569 6.09 -0.57 27.54
C VAL A 569 5.42 0.57 28.32
N ILE A 570 4.82 0.27 29.47
CA ILE A 570 4.28 1.29 30.38
C ILE A 570 5.39 2.23 30.86
N GLU A 571 6.57 1.71 31.19
CA GLU A 571 7.71 2.54 31.59
C GLU A 571 8.26 3.38 30.44
N LYS A 572 8.34 2.85 29.22
CA LYS A 572 8.66 3.64 28.01
C LYS A 572 7.67 4.78 27.78
N GLY A 573 6.37 4.54 27.93
CA GLY A 573 5.38 5.62 27.77
C GLY A 573 5.42 6.66 28.91
N LYS A 574 5.73 6.25 30.15
CA LYS A 574 6.02 7.20 31.25
C LYS A 574 7.26 8.04 30.93
N TYR A 575 8.32 7.40 30.42
CA TYR A 575 9.54 8.07 29.98
C TYR A 575 9.27 9.10 28.88
N VAL A 576 8.47 8.73 27.87
CA VAL A 576 8.02 9.63 26.80
C VAL A 576 7.31 10.86 27.37
N ARG A 577 6.38 10.68 28.31
CA ARG A 577 5.68 11.82 28.93
C ARG A 577 6.60 12.69 29.78
N LYS A 578 7.48 12.07 30.58
CA LYS A 578 8.44 12.76 31.44
C LYS A 578 9.42 13.63 30.65
N ASN A 579 9.86 13.15 29.48
CA ASN A 579 10.84 13.84 28.62
C ASN A 579 10.18 14.62 27.47
N TYR A 580 8.85 14.80 27.49
CA TYR A 580 8.08 15.52 26.48
C TYR A 580 8.26 15.00 25.04
N LEU A 581 8.53 13.69 24.88
CA LEU A 581 8.78 13.07 23.58
C LEU A 581 7.51 12.94 22.72
N GLY A 582 7.66 12.64 21.44
CA GLY A 582 6.59 12.61 20.44
C GLY A 582 5.57 11.48 20.62
N GLY A 583 5.99 10.30 21.10
CA GLY A 583 5.10 9.16 21.28
C GLY A 583 5.82 7.81 21.31
N LEU A 584 5.09 6.76 20.97
CA LEU A 584 5.61 5.39 20.80
C LEU A 584 5.29 4.87 19.40
N PHE A 585 6.16 4.04 18.84
CA PHE A 585 5.86 3.21 17.68
C PHE A 585 6.33 1.77 17.91
N ALA A 586 5.76 0.81 17.19
CA ALA A 586 6.07 -0.61 17.38
C ALA A 586 6.44 -1.34 16.07
N TRP A 587 7.35 -2.30 16.21
CA TRP A 587 7.68 -3.30 15.20
C TRP A 587 7.45 -4.71 15.77
N GLU A 588 6.71 -5.63 15.13
CA GLU A 588 5.76 -5.46 14.03
C GLU A 588 4.35 -5.85 14.51
N ILE A 589 3.31 -5.18 13.97
CA ILE A 589 1.95 -5.22 14.53
C ILE A 589 1.34 -6.63 14.58
N ASP A 590 1.74 -7.51 13.67
CA ASP A 590 1.23 -8.87 13.57
C ASP A 590 1.70 -9.78 14.71
N ALA A 591 2.80 -9.43 15.39
CA ALA A 591 3.39 -10.23 16.46
C ALA A 591 2.80 -9.97 17.85
N ASP A 592 2.02 -8.89 18.02
CA ASP A 592 1.31 -8.57 19.26
C ASP A 592 0.03 -9.40 19.43
N ASN A 593 -0.32 -9.71 20.68
CA ASN A 593 -1.61 -10.31 21.03
C ASN A 593 -2.62 -9.27 21.58
N GLY A 594 -2.19 -8.02 21.71
CA GLY A 594 -2.91 -6.88 22.22
C GLY A 594 -2.38 -6.29 23.52
N ASP A 595 -1.60 -7.05 24.30
CA ASP A 595 -1.04 -6.54 25.55
C ASP A 595 -0.09 -5.36 25.31
N ILE A 596 0.72 -5.39 24.23
CA ILE A 596 1.71 -4.36 23.92
C ILE A 596 1.02 -3.09 23.44
N LEU A 597 0.14 -3.17 22.44
CA LEU A 597 -0.53 -1.98 21.92
C LEU A 597 -1.48 -1.34 22.93
N ASN A 598 -2.16 -2.14 23.75
CA ASN A 598 -2.96 -1.62 24.87
C ASN A 598 -2.07 -0.84 25.83
N SER A 599 -0.90 -1.39 26.17
CA SER A 599 0.05 -0.75 27.08
C SER A 599 0.61 0.55 26.50
N MET A 600 0.92 0.60 25.20
CA MET A 600 1.34 1.84 24.53
C MET A 600 0.30 2.94 24.69
N ASN A 601 -0.98 2.63 24.41
CA ASN A 601 -2.09 3.58 24.53
C ASN A 601 -2.27 4.06 25.97
N MET A 602 -2.35 3.13 26.93
CA MET A 602 -2.49 3.46 28.35
C MET A 602 -1.33 4.32 28.87
N ALA A 603 -0.10 3.97 28.51
CA ALA A 603 1.10 4.64 28.99
C ALA A 603 1.20 6.11 28.54
N LEU A 604 0.67 6.40 27.35
CA LEU A 604 0.62 7.73 26.75
C LEU A 604 -0.60 8.55 27.20
N GLY A 605 -1.56 7.94 27.90
CA GLY A 605 -2.72 8.63 28.46
C GLY A 605 -3.96 8.63 27.53
N ASN A 606 -4.04 7.71 26.57
CA ASN A 606 -5.28 7.45 25.87
C ASN A 606 -6.27 6.73 26.80
N LEU A 607 -7.56 7.05 26.66
CA LEU A 607 -8.61 6.48 27.51
C LEU A 607 -9.23 5.24 26.84
N PRO A 608 -9.46 4.14 27.58
CA PRO A 608 -10.22 3.01 27.05
C PRO A 608 -11.66 3.45 26.72
N LEU A 609 -12.22 2.88 25.65
CA LEU A 609 -13.61 3.11 25.22
C LEU A 609 -14.60 2.18 25.91
#